data_AF-A0A349SPG3-F1
#
_entry.id   AF-A0A349SPG3-F1
#
_cell.length_a   1.000
_cell.length_b   1.000
_cell.length_c   1.000
_cell.angle_alpha   90.00
_cell.angle_beta   90.00
_cell.angle_gamma   90.00
#
_symmetry.space_group_name_H-M   'P 1'
#
loop_
_entity.id
_entity.type
_entity.pdbx_description
1 polymer ?
#
loop_
_entity_poly.entity_id
_entity_poly.type
_entity_poly.pdbx_seq_one_letter_code
_entity_poly.pdbx_strand_id
1 'polypeptide(L)'
;MSIIHIVKPGENLAKIARRHKIANWRDIYHHADNAQLRKRRPNPNILFAGDEVFIPEQKQKSVYVRTGANHRFVVKEGEPQTLVFRLTDHGGRPMPNVAVDFQLDGRSQTRVSNHSGEVQIVVKKTDIEEFPLNVYADPAAEQPSHRF
;
A
#
# COMPACT_ATOMS: atom_id res chain seq x y z
N MET A 1 6.98 7.92 -22.80
CA MET A 1 5.77 8.76 -22.96
C MET A 1 5.01 8.79 -21.65
N SER A 2 4.48 9.95 -21.26
CA SER A 2 3.52 10.08 -20.16
C SER A 2 2.14 9.59 -20.60
N ILE A 3 1.35 9.05 -19.68
CA ILE A 3 0.01 8.53 -19.97
C ILE A 3 -0.98 8.90 -18.86
N ILE A 4 -2.28 8.84 -19.15
CA ILE A 4 -3.34 8.87 -18.14
C ILE A 4 -3.76 7.43 -17.85
N HIS A 5 -3.66 7.03 -16.58
CA HIS A 5 -4.12 5.74 -16.09
C HIS A 5 -5.51 5.91 -15.45
N ILE A 6 -6.50 5.19 -15.96
CA ILE A 6 -7.84 5.13 -15.35
C ILE A 6 -7.84 4.07 -14.27
N VAL A 7 -8.11 4.48 -13.03
CA VAL A 7 -8.13 3.60 -11.86
C VAL A 7 -9.20 2.52 -12.03
N LYS A 8 -8.82 1.27 -11.79
CA LYS A 8 -9.73 0.13 -11.73
C LYS A 8 -10.04 -0.25 -10.28
N PRO A 9 -11.16 -0.97 -10.03
CA PRO A 9 -11.46 -1.49 -8.70
C PRO A 9 -10.28 -2.29 -8.12
N GLY A 10 -9.98 -2.07 -6.83
CA GLY A 10 -8.87 -2.72 -6.14
C GLY A 10 -7.47 -2.15 -6.44
N GLU A 11 -7.37 -1.06 -7.22
CA GLU A 11 -6.09 -0.39 -7.44
C GLU A 11 -5.79 0.69 -6.39
N ASN A 12 -4.52 0.77 -6.01
CA ASN A 12 -3.97 1.87 -5.23
C ASN A 12 -2.76 2.47 -5.96
N LEU A 13 -2.29 3.63 -5.50
CA LEU A 13 -1.16 4.32 -6.14
C LEU A 13 0.12 3.48 -6.18
N ALA A 14 0.37 2.64 -5.18
CA ALA A 14 1.54 1.76 -5.16
C ALA A 14 1.48 0.68 -6.26
N LYS A 15 0.32 0.04 -6.46
CA LYS A 15 0.07 -0.94 -7.53
C LYS A 15 0.19 -0.29 -8.91
N ILE A 16 -0.34 0.92 -9.06
CA ILE A 16 -0.23 1.71 -10.31
C ILE A 16 1.24 2.07 -10.57
N ALA A 17 1.98 2.56 -9.57
CA ALA A 17 3.39 2.90 -9.70
C ALA A 17 4.22 1.69 -10.15
N ARG A 18 4.04 0.54 -9.48
CA ARG A 18 4.73 -0.72 -9.82
C ARG A 18 4.45 -1.15 -11.26
N ARG A 19 3.19 -1.08 -11.70
CA ARG A 19 2.80 -1.42 -13.08
C ARG A 19 3.51 -0.54 -14.11
N HIS A 20 3.63 0.74 -13.82
CA HIS A 20 4.32 1.72 -14.67
C HIS A 20 5.81 1.84 -14.37
N LYS A 21 6.39 0.88 -13.62
CA LYS A 21 7.80 0.77 -13.21
C LYS A 21 8.31 1.95 -12.37
N ILE A 22 7.43 2.78 -11.82
CA ILE A 22 7.79 3.95 -11.01
C ILE A 22 8.08 3.47 -9.59
N ALA A 23 9.27 3.82 -9.07
CA ALA A 23 9.73 3.33 -7.78
C ALA A 23 8.95 3.90 -6.60
N ASN A 24 8.57 5.18 -6.65
CA ASN A 24 7.84 5.84 -5.58
C ASN A 24 6.49 6.36 -6.08
N TRP A 25 5.41 5.87 -5.48
CA TRP A 25 4.05 6.35 -5.78
C TRP A 25 3.89 7.85 -5.50
N ARG A 26 4.72 8.45 -4.62
CA ARG A 26 4.73 9.89 -4.35
C ARG A 26 5.12 10.71 -5.57
N ASP A 27 5.97 10.17 -6.44
CA ASP A 27 6.35 10.84 -7.69
C ASP A 27 5.13 11.00 -8.62
N ILE A 28 4.16 10.09 -8.51
CA ILE A 28 2.86 10.17 -9.19
C ILE A 28 1.95 11.15 -8.43
N TYR A 29 1.66 10.86 -7.15
CA TYR A 29 0.67 11.64 -6.38
C TYR A 29 1.01 13.13 -6.31
N HIS A 30 2.29 13.46 -6.09
CA HIS A 30 2.71 14.84 -5.95
C HIS A 30 2.99 15.56 -7.28
N HIS A 31 2.89 14.86 -8.41
CA HIS A 31 3.04 15.46 -9.74
C HIS A 31 2.08 16.64 -9.92
N ALA A 32 2.53 17.69 -10.62
CA ALA A 32 1.74 18.89 -10.84
C ALA A 32 0.38 18.57 -11.51
N ASP A 33 0.40 17.70 -12.51
CA ASP A 33 -0.80 17.28 -13.25
C ASP A 33 -1.80 16.46 -12.42
N ASN A 34 -1.37 15.89 -11.28
CA ASN A 34 -2.27 15.21 -10.34
C ASN A 34 -2.82 16.17 -9.26
N ALA A 35 -2.66 17.49 -9.39
CA ALA A 35 -3.21 18.45 -8.43
C ALA A 35 -4.73 18.30 -8.23
N GLN A 36 -5.50 18.05 -9.29
CA GLN A 36 -6.95 17.87 -9.18
C GLN A 36 -7.31 16.54 -8.52
N LEU A 37 -6.58 15.46 -8.83
CA LEU A 37 -6.71 14.18 -8.14
C LEU A 37 -6.48 14.36 -6.63
N ARG A 38 -5.41 15.04 -6.22
CA ARG A 38 -5.11 15.32 -4.80
C ARG A 38 -6.20 16.11 -4.09
N LYS A 39 -6.83 17.07 -4.78
CA LYS A 39 -7.96 17.83 -4.21
C LYS A 39 -9.18 16.94 -3.96
N ARG A 40 -9.45 16.01 -4.88
CA ARG A 40 -10.56 15.03 -4.77
C ARG A 40 -10.27 13.91 -3.78
N ARG A 41 -9.01 13.49 -3.70
CA ARG A 41 -8.49 12.37 -2.91
C ARG A 41 -7.33 12.86 -2.04
N PRO A 42 -7.59 13.62 -0.97
CA PRO A 42 -6.53 14.13 -0.10
C PRO A 42 -5.77 13.00 0.63
N ASN A 43 -6.43 11.86 0.84
CA ASN A 43 -5.78 10.65 1.31
C ASN A 43 -5.30 9.82 0.10
N PRO A 44 -3.97 9.69 -0.12
CA PRO A 44 -3.40 8.97 -1.27
C PRO A 44 -3.70 7.46 -1.27
N ASN A 45 -4.09 6.89 -0.13
CA ASN A 45 -4.44 5.48 -0.02
C ASN A 45 -5.86 5.18 -0.53
N ILE A 46 -6.65 6.21 -0.83
CA ILE A 46 -8.05 6.07 -1.26
C ILE A 46 -8.17 6.57 -2.70
N LEU A 47 -8.32 5.63 -3.63
CA LEU A 47 -8.67 5.90 -5.03
C LEU A 47 -10.01 5.23 -5.34
N PHE A 48 -10.82 5.86 -6.19
CA PHE A 48 -12.04 5.27 -6.71
C PHE A 48 -11.89 4.89 -8.17
N ALA A 49 -12.58 3.82 -8.58
CA ALA A 49 -12.62 3.41 -9.97
C ALA A 49 -13.10 4.58 -10.85
N GLY A 50 -12.41 4.78 -11.97
CA GLY A 50 -12.64 5.92 -12.86
C GLY A 50 -11.89 7.21 -12.48
N ASP A 51 -11.17 7.26 -11.35
CA ASP A 51 -10.23 8.36 -11.11
C ASP A 51 -9.13 8.34 -12.18
N GLU A 52 -8.75 9.53 -12.66
CA GLU A 52 -7.68 9.71 -13.64
C GLU A 52 -6.37 10.02 -12.91
N VAL A 53 -5.34 9.21 -13.17
CA VAL A 53 -4.01 9.37 -12.59
C VAL A 53 -3.02 9.64 -13.72
N PHE A 54 -2.44 10.83 -13.74
CA PHE A 54 -1.34 11.15 -14.65
C PHE A 54 -0.08 10.38 -14.24
N ILE A 55 0.50 9.64 -15.17
CA ILE A 55 1.73 8.88 -15.00
C ILE A 55 2.85 9.58 -15.77
N PRO A 56 3.85 10.16 -15.08
CA PRO A 56 4.95 10.84 -15.73
C PRO A 56 5.81 9.87 -16.53
N GLU A 57 6.47 10.39 -17.57
CA GLU A 57 7.46 9.62 -18.29
C GLU A 57 8.67 9.30 -17.41
N GLN A 58 9.12 8.05 -17.49
CA GLN A 58 10.35 7.65 -16.81
C GLN A 58 11.58 8.20 -17.52
N LYS A 59 12.35 9.00 -16.81
CA LYS A 59 13.69 9.39 -17.25
C LYS A 59 14.64 8.23 -17.04
N GLN A 60 15.14 7.65 -18.11
CA GLN A 60 16.25 6.69 -18.02
C GLN A 60 17.48 7.42 -17.49
N LYS A 61 18.11 6.83 -16.47
CA LYS A 61 19.36 7.35 -15.91
C LYS A 61 20.52 6.63 -16.57
N SER A 62 21.24 7.35 -17.43
CA SER A 62 22.51 6.90 -17.99
C SER A 62 23.67 7.50 -17.20
N VAL A 63 24.69 6.69 -16.93
CA VAL A 63 25.91 7.10 -16.21
C VAL A 63 27.14 6.60 -16.96
N TYR A 64 28.13 7.48 -17.13
CA TYR A 64 29.42 7.12 -17.70
C TYR A 64 30.34 6.61 -16.60
N VAL A 65 30.93 5.44 -16.80
CA VAL A 65 31.84 4.82 -15.82
C VAL A 65 33.14 4.39 -16.49
N ARG A 66 34.24 4.44 -15.74
CA ARG A 66 35.57 4.07 -16.23
C ARG A 66 35.68 2.56 -16.44
N THR A 67 36.16 2.14 -17.60
CA THR A 67 36.47 0.73 -17.89
C THR A 67 37.64 0.24 -17.01
N GLY A 68 37.61 -1.03 -16.59
CA GLY A 68 38.65 -1.62 -15.74
C GLY A 68 38.61 -1.19 -14.26
N ALA A 69 37.54 -0.52 -13.82
CA ALA A 69 37.32 -0.17 -12.42
C ALA A 69 36.08 -0.87 -11.86
N ASN A 70 36.07 -1.12 -10.54
CA ASN A 70 34.90 -1.63 -9.84
C ASN A 70 33.93 -0.48 -9.53
N HIS A 71 32.69 -0.63 -9.96
CA HIS A 71 31.61 0.34 -9.71
C HIS A 71 30.49 -0.32 -8.92
N ARG A 72 29.88 0.43 -8.00
CA ARG A 72 28.71 -0.02 -7.23
C ARG A 72 27.50 0.83 -7.60
N PHE A 73 26.49 0.21 -8.20
CA PHE A 73 25.19 0.81 -8.43
C PHE A 73 24.23 0.38 -7.34
N VAL A 74 23.60 1.34 -6.68
CA VAL A 74 22.62 1.09 -5.61
C VAL A 74 21.28 1.65 -6.04
N VAL A 75 20.28 0.78 -6.11
CA VAL A 75 18.88 1.17 -6.31
C VAL A 75 18.23 1.22 -4.93
N LYS A 76 17.45 2.28 -4.67
CA LYS A 76 16.63 2.32 -3.45
C LYS A 76 15.54 1.27 -3.59
N GLU A 77 15.41 0.39 -2.59
CA GLU A 77 14.26 -0.50 -2.50
C GLU A 77 12.96 0.32 -2.42
N GLY A 78 11.87 -0.26 -2.92
CA GLY A 78 10.55 0.35 -2.81
C GLY A 78 10.17 0.55 -1.35
N GLU A 79 9.49 1.66 -1.04
CA GLU A 79 9.08 1.94 0.33
C GLU A 79 8.03 0.93 0.83
N PRO A 80 8.15 0.45 2.09
CA PRO A 80 7.13 -0.38 2.71
C PRO A 80 5.75 0.29 2.65
N GLN A 81 4.73 -0.51 2.35
CA GLN A 81 3.34 -0.06 2.41
C GLN A 81 2.79 -0.28 3.81
N THR A 82 1.88 0.60 4.23
CA THR A 82 1.19 0.46 5.52
C THR A 82 -0.29 0.28 5.26
N LEU A 83 -0.83 -0.88 5.65
CA LEU A 83 -2.26 -1.10 5.71
C LEU A 83 -2.76 -0.64 7.08
N VAL A 84 -3.73 0.28 7.09
CA VAL A 84 -4.39 0.78 8.30
C VAL A 84 -5.88 0.54 8.15
N PHE A 85 -6.49 -0.12 9.12
CA PHE A 85 -7.94 -0.31 9.20
C PHE A 85 -8.41 -0.20 10.64
N ARG A 86 -9.70 0.11 10.81
CA ARG A 86 -10.34 0.23 12.11
C ARG A 86 -11.44 -0.81 12.24
N LEU A 87 -11.42 -1.54 13.36
CA LEU A 87 -12.46 -2.47 13.75
C LEU A 87 -13.50 -1.73 14.58
N THR A 88 -14.75 -1.83 14.16
CA THR A 88 -15.90 -1.25 14.85
C THR A 88 -17.01 -2.28 14.99
N ASP A 89 -17.81 -2.14 16.04
CA ASP A 89 -19.04 -2.92 16.17
C ASP A 89 -20.10 -2.44 15.16
N HIS A 90 -21.27 -3.10 15.16
CA HIS A 90 -22.41 -2.74 14.32
C HIS A 90 -22.93 -1.30 14.55
N GLY A 91 -22.63 -0.71 15.71
CA GLY A 91 -22.97 0.68 16.05
C GLY A 91 -21.86 1.68 15.72
N GLY A 92 -20.77 1.25 15.08
CA GLY A 92 -19.62 2.09 14.74
C GLY A 92 -18.70 2.39 15.92
N ARG A 93 -18.88 1.75 17.08
CA ARG A 93 -18.01 1.95 18.26
C ARG A 93 -16.70 1.19 18.05
N PRO A 94 -15.55 1.77 18.42
CA PRO A 94 -14.26 1.13 18.23
C PRO A 94 -14.16 -0.15 19.05
N MET A 95 -13.56 -1.20 18.48
CA MET A 95 -13.31 -2.47 19.15
C MET A 95 -11.82 -2.60 19.51
N PRO A 96 -11.41 -2.21 20.72
CA PRO A 96 -10.03 -2.37 21.18
C PRO A 96 -9.72 -3.81 21.58
N ASN A 97 -8.43 -4.16 21.62
CA ASN A 97 -7.93 -5.46 22.07
C ASN A 97 -8.41 -6.66 21.24
N VAL A 98 -8.80 -6.44 19.98
CA VAL A 98 -9.22 -7.50 19.06
C VAL A 98 -8.00 -8.01 18.29
N ALA A 99 -7.79 -9.33 18.32
CA ALA A 99 -6.69 -9.97 17.60
C ALA A 99 -7.01 -10.11 16.09
N VAL A 100 -6.02 -9.82 15.27
CA VAL A 100 -6.03 -10.01 13.83
C VAL A 100 -4.81 -10.81 13.41
N ASP A 101 -5.05 -12.00 12.90
CA ASP A 101 -4.04 -12.89 12.35
C ASP A 101 -3.95 -12.74 10.84
N PHE A 102 -2.72 -12.74 10.34
CA PHE A 102 -2.44 -12.64 8.92
C PHE A 102 -1.12 -13.33 8.59
N GLN A 103 -0.94 -13.67 7.32
CA GLN A 103 0.31 -14.26 6.83
C GLN A 103 0.99 -13.31 5.85
N LEU A 104 2.25 -13.01 6.11
CA LEU A 104 3.14 -12.29 5.19
C LEU A 104 4.44 -13.08 5.07
N ASP A 105 4.93 -13.25 3.84
CA ASP A 105 6.20 -13.94 3.56
C ASP A 105 6.27 -15.37 4.13
N GLY A 106 5.14 -16.08 4.12
CA GLY A 106 5.04 -17.43 4.70
C GLY A 106 5.13 -17.48 6.23
N ARG A 107 5.05 -16.34 6.90
CA ARG A 107 5.07 -16.21 8.37
C ARG A 107 3.73 -15.70 8.86
N SER A 108 3.11 -16.44 9.78
CA SER A 108 1.95 -15.96 10.54
C SER A 108 2.38 -14.87 11.51
N GLN A 109 1.59 -13.81 11.59
CA GLN A 109 1.74 -12.71 12.53
C GLN A 109 0.38 -12.34 13.09
N THR A 110 0.38 -11.87 14.34
CA THR A 110 -0.81 -11.36 15.02
C THR A 110 -0.61 -9.89 15.35
N ARG A 111 -1.62 -9.08 15.12
CA ARG A 111 -1.73 -7.70 15.63
C ARG A 111 -2.98 -7.57 16.46
N VAL A 112 -2.95 -6.64 17.41
CA VAL A 112 -4.08 -6.37 18.30
C VAL A 112 -4.49 -4.92 18.09
N SER A 113 -5.79 -4.67 17.98
CA SER A 113 -6.33 -3.33 17.82
C SER A 113 -6.07 -2.47 19.06
N ASN A 114 -5.71 -1.20 18.85
CA ASN A 114 -5.46 -0.25 19.93
C ASN A 114 -6.78 0.28 20.53
N HIS A 115 -6.69 1.27 21.44
CA HIS A 115 -7.87 1.87 22.09
C HIS A 115 -8.89 2.51 21.13
N SER A 116 -8.49 2.87 19.90
CA SER A 116 -9.38 3.40 18.86
C SER A 116 -9.88 2.33 17.89
N GLY A 117 -9.61 1.05 18.18
CA GLY A 117 -9.94 -0.08 17.31
C GLY A 117 -9.06 -0.19 16.07
N GLU A 118 -7.97 0.57 15.98
CA GLU A 118 -7.11 0.64 14.80
C GLU A 118 -6.04 -0.46 14.83
N VAL A 119 -5.80 -1.05 13.66
CA VAL A 119 -4.73 -2.02 13.40
C VAL A 119 -3.88 -1.50 12.25
N GLN A 120 -2.57 -1.53 12.46
CA GLN A 120 -1.57 -1.12 11.47
C GLN A 120 -0.66 -2.31 11.11
N ILE A 121 -0.55 -2.61 9.82
CA ILE A 121 0.30 -3.67 9.28
C ILE A 121 1.28 -3.05 8.28
N VAL A 122 2.59 -3.26 8.52
CA VAL A 122 3.65 -2.83 7.60
C VAL A 122 4.00 -3.98 6.66
N VAL A 123 3.76 -3.77 5.37
CA VAL A 123 4.07 -4.71 4.30
C VAL A 123 5.37 -4.25 3.63
N LYS A 124 6.49 -4.90 3.97
CA LYS A 124 7.81 -4.55 3.44
C LYS A 124 7.98 -4.98 1.99
N LYS A 125 7.46 -6.15 1.65
CA LYS A 125 7.60 -6.73 0.32
C LYS A 125 6.59 -6.09 -0.62
N THR A 126 7.09 -5.43 -1.67
CA THR A 126 6.27 -4.59 -2.56
C THR A 126 5.58 -5.38 -3.66
N ASP A 127 5.76 -6.69 -3.76
CA ASP A 127 5.12 -7.58 -4.74
C ASP A 127 3.86 -8.27 -4.19
N ILE A 128 3.63 -8.24 -2.87
CA ILE A 128 2.40 -8.74 -2.25
C ILE A 128 1.23 -7.89 -2.74
N GLU A 129 0.26 -8.54 -3.39
CA GLU A 129 -0.96 -7.88 -3.84
C GLU A 129 -2.09 -8.01 -2.82
N GLU A 130 -2.22 -9.20 -2.24
CA GLU A 130 -3.33 -9.58 -1.36
C GLU A 130 -2.82 -10.57 -0.30
N PHE A 131 -3.42 -10.53 0.88
CA PHE A 131 -3.19 -11.51 1.94
C PHE A 131 -4.43 -11.56 2.85
N PRO A 132 -4.79 -12.75 3.37
CA PRO A 132 -5.99 -12.89 4.19
C PRO A 132 -5.81 -12.26 5.58
N LEU A 133 -6.90 -11.72 6.11
CA LEU A 133 -7.00 -11.25 7.51
C LEU A 133 -8.05 -12.06 8.26
N ASN A 134 -7.65 -12.69 9.36
CA ASN A 134 -8.54 -13.43 10.26
C ASN A 134 -8.73 -12.63 11.55
N VAL A 135 -9.96 -12.21 11.84
CA VAL A 135 -10.28 -11.36 13.00
C VAL A 135 -10.98 -12.17 14.09
N TYR A 136 -10.49 -12.07 15.32
CA TYR A 136 -10.99 -12.79 16.49
C TYR A 136 -11.58 -11.81 17.49
N ALA A 137 -12.88 -11.49 17.34
CA ALA A 137 -13.59 -10.61 18.25
C ALA A 137 -13.68 -11.18 19.68
N ASP A 138 -13.74 -12.51 19.79
CA ASP A 138 -13.58 -13.23 21.05
C ASP A 138 -12.16 -13.84 21.09
N PRO A 139 -11.29 -13.40 22.03
CA PRO A 139 -9.94 -13.95 22.18
C PRO A 139 -9.91 -15.43 22.56
N ALA A 140 -10.99 -15.97 23.12
CA ALA A 140 -11.09 -17.38 23.49
C ALA A 140 -11.59 -18.28 22.34
N ALA A 141 -11.99 -17.69 21.21
CA ALA A 141 -12.52 -18.44 20.08
C ALA A 141 -11.40 -19.16 19.30
N GLU A 142 -11.60 -20.45 19.01
CA GLU A 142 -10.70 -21.23 18.16
C GLU A 142 -10.80 -20.87 16.66
N GLN A 143 -11.92 -20.25 16.26
CA GLN A 143 -12.18 -19.85 14.88
C GLN A 143 -12.34 -18.33 14.75
N PRO A 144 -11.88 -17.73 13.65
CA PRO A 144 -12.03 -16.29 13.45
C PRO A 144 -13.50 -15.93 13.28
N SER A 145 -13.89 -14.85 13.94
CA SER A 145 -15.22 -14.24 13.78
C SER A 145 -15.47 -13.72 12.37
N HIS A 146 -14.42 -13.23 11.69
CA HIS A 146 -14.48 -12.70 10.34
C HIS A 146 -13.20 -13.03 9.57
N ARG A 147 -13.33 -13.24 8.26
CA ARG A 147 -12.22 -13.43 7.34
C ARG A 147 -12.35 -12.42 6.20
N PHE A 148 -11.26 -11.72 5.90
CA PHE A 148 -11.15 -10.78 4.78
C PHE A 148 -10.08 -11.26 3.80
#